data_AF-A0A845G2J4-F1
#
_entry.id   AF-A0A845G2J4-F1
#
_cell.length_a   1.000
_cell.length_b   1.000
_cell.length_c   1.000
_cell.angle_alpha   90.00
_cell.angle_beta   90.00
_cell.angle_gamma   90.00
#
_symmetry.space_group_name_H-M   'P 1'
#
loop_
_entity.id
_entity.type
_entity.pdbx_description
1 polymer ?
#
loop_
_entity_poly.entity_id
_entity_poly.type
_entity_poly.pdbx_seq_one_letter_code
_entity_poly.pdbx_strand_id
1 'polypeptide(L)'
;MSDQSFTISQVEASNVNPVSANVSATFNITLHEYQGKAYINWNENFNGMVRLAVAIYSGAPPSNPKAWISAAEVTNTSAGSWNSGQPWGTGYSAALLGVNPSNNAWVYIGCNTGVTA
;
A
#
# COMPACT_ATOMS: atom_id res chain seq x y z
N MET A 1 46.07 0.30 -6.26
CA MET A 1 44.76 0.97 -6.32
C MET A 1 43.74 -0.13 -6.20
N SER A 2 43.17 -0.30 -5.02
CA SER A 2 42.25 -1.41 -4.75
C SER A 2 40.85 -0.90 -5.03
N ASP A 3 40.23 -1.40 -6.10
CA ASP A 3 38.80 -1.26 -6.34
C ASP A 3 38.07 -1.85 -5.12
N GLN A 4 37.61 -0.98 -4.23
CA GLN A 4 36.60 -1.36 -3.25
C GLN A 4 35.28 -1.44 -4.01
N SER A 5 35.03 -2.60 -4.60
CA SER A 5 33.68 -3.01 -4.98
C SER A 5 32.82 -2.89 -3.73
N PHE A 6 32.02 -1.82 -3.67
CA PHE A 6 30.90 -1.75 -2.74
C PHE A 6 29.94 -2.85 -3.16
N THR A 7 30.04 -4.01 -2.52
CA THR A 7 28.97 -4.98 -2.53
C THR A 7 27.73 -4.21 -2.12
N ILE A 8 26.79 -4.00 -3.05
CA ILE A 8 25.44 -3.57 -2.75
C ILE A 8 24.78 -4.76 -2.04
N SER A 9 25.28 -5.07 -0.85
CA SER A 9 24.52 -5.73 0.18
C SER A 9 23.43 -4.72 0.48
N GLN A 10 22.32 -4.83 -0.26
CA GLN A 10 21.09 -5.31 0.35
C GLN A 10 20.94 -4.78 1.77
N VAL A 11 21.10 -3.46 1.91
CA VAL A 11 20.57 -2.73 3.04
C VAL A 11 19.10 -3.06 2.90
N GLU A 12 18.63 -3.99 3.72
CA GLU A 12 17.26 -3.96 4.17
C GLU A 12 17.08 -2.54 4.71
N ALA A 13 16.74 -1.63 3.79
CA ALA A 13 15.69 -0.65 3.93
C ALA A 13 15.21 -0.66 5.37
N SER A 14 15.90 0.12 6.20
CA SER A 14 16.07 -0.10 7.62
C SER A 14 14.73 -0.21 8.32
N ASN A 15 14.14 -1.42 8.37
CA ASN A 15 12.77 -1.73 8.81
C ASN A 15 12.01 -0.46 9.18
N VAL A 16 11.69 0.40 8.21
CA VAL A 16 11.01 1.65 8.56
C VAL A 16 9.67 1.18 9.03
N ASN A 17 9.42 1.36 10.34
CA ASN A 17 8.39 0.65 11.07
C ASN A 17 7.13 0.57 10.20
N PRO A 18 6.80 -0.64 9.69
CA PRO A 18 5.76 -0.77 8.69
C PRO A 18 4.48 -0.20 9.26
N VAL A 19 3.85 0.72 8.52
CA VAL A 19 2.56 1.25 8.95
C VAL A 19 1.52 0.24 8.52
N SER A 20 0.95 -0.44 9.51
CA SER A 20 -0.04 -1.50 9.29
C SER A 20 -1.42 -1.06 9.78
N ALA A 21 -2.44 -1.58 9.12
CA ALA A 21 -3.82 -1.49 9.57
C ALA A 21 -4.51 -2.83 9.44
N ASN A 22 -5.28 -3.16 10.47
CA ASN A 22 -6.08 -4.37 10.56
C ASN A 22 -7.51 -4.00 10.93
N VAL A 23 -8.47 -4.53 10.18
CA VAL A 23 -9.88 -4.55 10.58
C VAL A 23 -10.34 -6.00 10.74
N SER A 24 -11.26 -6.20 11.68
CA SER A 24 -11.55 -7.43 12.42
C SER A 24 -11.97 -8.69 11.64
N ALA A 25 -11.88 -8.78 10.31
CA ALA A 25 -12.17 -10.04 9.63
C ALA A 25 -11.60 -10.28 8.21
N THR A 26 -11.16 -9.27 7.44
CA THR A 26 -11.12 -9.49 5.97
C THR A 26 -10.00 -8.82 5.18
N PHE A 27 -9.16 -7.97 5.78
CA PHE A 27 -7.98 -7.40 5.08
C PHE A 27 -6.87 -6.96 6.03
N ASN A 28 -5.62 -7.16 5.62
CA ASN A 28 -4.43 -6.49 6.15
C ASN A 28 -3.79 -5.66 5.03
N ILE A 29 -3.39 -4.43 5.37
CA ILE A 29 -2.55 -3.60 4.50
C ILE A 29 -1.35 -3.09 5.27
N THR A 30 -0.19 -3.10 4.61
CA THR A 30 1.06 -2.61 5.17
C THR A 30 1.80 -1.75 4.17
N LEU A 31 2.13 -0.53 4.57
CA LEU A 31 2.99 0.40 3.83
C LEU A 31 4.39 0.35 4.44
N HIS A 32 5.40 0.05 3.63
CA HIS A 32 6.78 -0.14 4.08
C HIS A 32 7.80 0.33 3.05
N GLU A 33 9.05 0.50 3.51
CA GLU A 33 10.18 0.86 2.66
C GLU A 33 10.85 -0.38 2.08
N TYR A 34 11.17 -0.33 0.79
CA TYR A 34 12.07 -1.28 0.15
C TYR A 34 12.87 -0.59 -0.95
N GLN A 35 14.20 -0.62 -0.85
CA GLN A 35 15.14 0.00 -1.80
C GLN A 35 14.86 1.50 -2.05
N GLY A 36 14.50 2.25 -1.01
CA GLY A 36 14.18 3.67 -1.08
C GLY A 36 12.81 3.99 -1.70
N LYS A 37 11.95 2.98 -1.85
CA LYS A 37 10.61 3.12 -2.45
C LYS A 37 9.52 2.68 -1.48
N ALA A 38 8.33 3.25 -1.67
CA ALA A 38 7.14 2.90 -0.91
C ALA A 38 6.45 1.68 -1.54
N TYR A 39 6.47 0.57 -0.80
CA TYR A 39 5.81 -0.67 -1.16
C TYR A 39 4.57 -0.89 -0.30
N ILE A 40 3.53 -1.44 -0.93
CA ILE A 40 2.29 -1.83 -0.28
C ILE A 40 2.16 -3.34 -0.35
N ASN A 41 2.07 -3.97 0.80
CA ASN A 41 1.68 -5.36 0.92
C ASN A 41 0.22 -5.45 1.36
N TRP A 42 -0.46 -6.46 0.86
CA TRP A 42 -1.81 -6.76 1.29
C TRP A 42 -2.08 -8.26 1.38
N ASN A 43 -3.10 -8.59 2.17
CA ASN A 43 -3.72 -9.90 2.22
C ASN A 43 -5.21 -9.73 2.56
N GLU A 44 -6.07 -10.54 1.98
CA GLU A 44 -7.52 -10.45 2.04
C GLU A 44 -8.21 -11.81 2.06
N ASN A 45 -9.40 -11.82 2.64
CA ASN A 45 -10.27 -13.00 2.69
C ASN A 45 -11.76 -12.62 2.50
N PHE A 46 -12.03 -11.58 1.71
CA PHE A 46 -13.38 -11.19 1.33
C PHE A 46 -14.03 -12.29 0.50
N ASN A 47 -15.23 -12.69 0.90
CA ASN A 47 -16.05 -13.56 0.07
C ASN A 47 -16.94 -12.70 -0.83
N GLY A 48 -16.67 -12.67 -2.14
CA GLY A 48 -17.56 -12.05 -3.13
C GLY A 48 -17.25 -10.61 -3.57
N MET A 49 -16.12 -10.00 -3.16
CA MET A 49 -15.67 -8.75 -3.78
C MET A 49 -14.88 -9.04 -5.06
N VAL A 50 -15.44 -8.61 -6.20
CA VAL A 50 -14.86 -8.84 -7.53
C VAL A 50 -13.90 -7.76 -7.98
N ARG A 51 -13.84 -6.58 -7.33
CA ARG A 51 -12.94 -5.50 -7.75
C ARG A 51 -12.36 -4.71 -6.58
N LEU A 52 -11.04 -4.77 -6.45
CA LEU A 52 -10.26 -4.17 -5.37
C LEU A 52 -9.09 -3.37 -5.94
N ALA A 53 -8.66 -2.35 -5.21
CA ALA A 53 -7.44 -1.63 -5.50
C ALA A 53 -6.70 -1.25 -4.22
N VAL A 54 -5.38 -1.30 -4.25
CA VAL A 54 -4.53 -0.68 -3.24
C VAL A 54 -4.09 0.68 -3.75
N ALA A 55 -4.14 1.69 -2.90
CA ALA A 55 -3.84 3.08 -3.27
C ALA A 55 -2.90 3.71 -2.28
N ILE A 56 -2.00 4.58 -2.75
CA ILE A 56 -1.12 5.42 -1.93
C ILE A 56 -1.57 6.89 -2.01
N TYR A 57 -1.50 7.60 -0.88
CA TYR A 57 -1.89 9.00 -0.72
C TYR A 57 -0.79 9.80 -0.04
N SER A 58 -0.79 11.11 -0.27
CA SER A 58 -0.02 12.06 0.54
C SER A 58 -0.87 12.50 1.72
N GLY A 59 -0.32 12.39 2.92
CA GLY A 59 -1.01 12.61 4.17
C GLY A 59 -2.02 11.51 4.50
N ALA A 60 -3.03 11.86 5.27
CA ALA A 60 -4.12 10.95 5.60
C ALA A 60 -4.99 10.67 4.36
N PRO A 61 -5.66 9.49 4.29
CA PRO A 61 -6.59 9.20 3.21
C PRO A 61 -7.67 10.30 3.07
N PRO A 62 -7.82 10.91 1.89
CA PRO A 62 -8.76 12.01 1.65
C PRO A 62 -10.22 11.52 1.61
N SER A 63 -11.19 12.44 1.62
CA SER A 63 -12.61 12.09 1.50
C SER A 63 -12.98 11.51 0.12
N ASN A 64 -12.27 11.92 -0.93
CA ASN A 64 -12.40 11.37 -2.28
C ASN A 64 -11.41 10.20 -2.46
N PRO A 65 -11.89 8.94 -2.56
CA PRO A 65 -11.02 7.79 -2.69
C PRO A 65 -10.17 7.81 -3.96
N LYS A 66 -10.59 8.51 -5.03
CA LYS A 66 -9.83 8.59 -6.29
C LYS A 66 -8.69 9.61 -6.28
N ALA A 67 -8.50 10.35 -5.19
CA ALA A 67 -7.42 11.32 -5.05
C ALA A 67 -6.09 10.68 -4.60
N TRP A 68 -5.83 9.45 -5.07
CA TRP A 68 -4.58 8.75 -4.84
C TRP A 68 -3.45 9.37 -5.68
N ILE A 69 -2.22 9.30 -5.18
CA ILE A 69 -1.03 9.62 -5.98
C ILE A 69 -0.84 8.52 -7.04
N SER A 70 -1.03 7.27 -6.61
CA SER A 70 -0.90 6.08 -7.43
C SER A 70 -1.79 4.98 -6.85
N ALA A 71 -2.27 4.08 -7.70
CA ALA A 71 -3.05 2.92 -7.29
C ALA A 71 -2.80 1.74 -8.22
N ALA A 72 -2.97 0.53 -7.70
CA ALA A 72 -2.99 -0.71 -8.46
C ALA A 72 -4.32 -1.43 -8.23
N GLU A 73 -4.98 -1.81 -9.34
CA GLU A 73 -6.12 -2.72 -9.27
C GLU A 73 -5.59 -4.13 -8.95
N VAL A 74 -6.07 -4.69 -7.84
CA VAL A 74 -5.69 -6.01 -7.29
C VAL A 74 -6.91 -6.94 -7.26
N THR A 75 -7.85 -6.69 -8.18
CA THR A 75 -9.03 -7.51 -8.44
C THR A 75 -8.70 -9.00 -8.46
N ASN A 76 -9.49 -9.81 -7.74
CA ASN A 76 -9.33 -11.26 -7.60
C ASN A 76 -7.96 -11.70 -7.05
N THR A 77 -7.24 -10.83 -6.34
CA THR A 77 -5.93 -11.13 -5.77
C THR A 77 -6.00 -11.11 -4.24
N SER A 78 -5.92 -12.30 -3.65
CA SER A 78 -6.04 -12.47 -2.19
C SER A 78 -4.85 -11.91 -1.41
N ALA A 79 -3.67 -11.84 -2.00
CA ALA A 79 -2.50 -11.24 -1.36
C ALA A 79 -1.47 -10.81 -2.39
N GLY A 80 -0.63 -9.85 -2.04
CA GLY A 80 0.45 -9.43 -2.91
C GLY A 80 1.31 -8.31 -2.35
N SER A 81 2.24 -7.88 -3.20
CA SER A 81 3.12 -6.74 -2.96
C SER A 81 3.15 -5.88 -4.22
N TRP A 82 3.11 -4.56 -4.02
CA TRP A 82 3.11 -3.60 -5.12
C TRP A 82 4.05 -2.43 -4.80
N ASN A 83 4.93 -2.12 -5.75
CA ASN A 83 5.73 -0.90 -5.72
C ASN A 83 4.88 0.28 -6.19
N SER A 84 4.63 1.23 -5.30
CA SER A 84 3.81 2.40 -5.64
C SER A 84 4.45 3.38 -6.63
N GLY A 85 5.75 3.21 -6.92
CA GLY A 85 6.58 4.12 -7.70
C GLY A 85 7.10 5.32 -6.91
N GLN A 86 6.51 5.59 -5.74
CA GLN A 86 6.87 6.73 -4.90
C GLN A 86 8.19 6.48 -4.15
N PRO A 87 9.06 7.49 -4.00
CA PRO A 87 10.16 7.41 -3.06
C PRO A 87 9.60 7.23 -1.64
N TRP A 88 10.27 6.43 -0.83
CA TRP A 88 9.92 6.34 0.58
C TRP A 88 10.16 7.68 1.28
N GLY A 89 9.32 8.00 2.27
CA GLY A 89 9.43 9.23 3.03
C GLY A 89 8.29 9.36 4.04
N THR A 90 8.28 10.50 4.73
CA THR A 90 7.24 10.86 5.70
C THR A 90 6.03 11.43 4.96
N GLY A 91 4.84 11.29 5.55
CA GLY A 91 3.64 11.87 4.96
C GLY A 91 2.97 11.01 3.89
N TYR A 92 3.13 9.69 3.88
CA TYR A 92 2.37 8.79 3.01
C TYR A 92 1.42 7.90 3.78
N SER A 93 0.30 7.52 3.17
CA SER A 93 -0.61 6.50 3.67
C SER A 93 -1.06 5.58 2.54
N ALA A 94 -1.50 4.37 2.89
CA ALA A 94 -2.08 3.41 1.97
C ALA A 94 -3.51 3.07 2.38
N ALA A 95 -4.36 2.79 1.40
CA ALA A 95 -5.73 2.34 1.63
C ALA A 95 -6.10 1.18 0.72
N LEU A 96 -7.03 0.37 1.22
CA LEU A 96 -7.80 -0.52 0.38
C LEU A 96 -9.08 0.16 -0.11
N LEU A 97 -9.27 0.06 -1.42
CA LEU A 97 -10.45 0.51 -2.12
C LEU A 97 -11.21 -0.66 -2.73
N GLY A 98 -12.53 -0.55 -2.69
CA GLY A 98 -13.44 -1.45 -3.38
C GLY A 98 -14.25 -0.67 -4.40
N VAL A 99 -14.80 -1.37 -5.37
CA VAL A 99 -15.79 -0.78 -6.28
C VAL A 99 -17.19 -1.06 -5.75
N ASN A 100 -17.99 -0.03 -5.59
CA ASN A 100 -19.42 -0.19 -5.32
C ASN A 100 -20.09 -0.76 -6.59
N PRO A 101 -20.68 -1.96 -6.52
CA PRO A 101 -21.26 -2.61 -7.70
C PRO A 101 -22.49 -1.87 -8.27
N SER A 102 -23.13 -1.01 -7.48
CA SER A 102 -24.36 -0.31 -7.88
C SER A 102 -24.10 0.91 -8.77
N ASN A 103 -22.94 1.56 -8.62
CA ASN A 103 -22.61 2.80 -9.34
C ASN A 103 -21.17 2.86 -9.86
N ASN A 104 -20.42 1.76 -9.73
CA ASN A 104 -19.03 1.63 -10.17
C ASN A 104 -18.07 2.68 -9.56
N ALA A 105 -18.43 3.27 -8.42
CA ALA A 105 -17.60 4.24 -7.70
C ALA A 105 -16.59 3.53 -6.79
N TRP A 106 -15.39 4.09 -6.68
CA TRP A 106 -14.40 3.65 -5.70
C TRP A 106 -14.78 4.12 -4.31
N VAL A 107 -14.72 3.22 -3.34
CA VAL A 107 -15.06 3.46 -1.93
C VAL A 107 -14.00 2.85 -1.02
N TYR A 108 -13.78 3.45 0.15
CA TYR A 108 -12.94 2.84 1.18
C TYR A 108 -13.64 1.61 1.76
N ILE A 109 -12.90 0.52 1.92
CA ILE A 109 -13.42 -0.70 2.57
C ILE A 109 -13.16 -0.67 4.09
N GLY A 110 -12.70 0.46 4.63
CA GLY A 110 -12.46 0.65 6.06
C GLY A 110 -11.08 0.23 6.55
N CYS A 111 -10.14 -0.11 5.65
CA CYS A 111 -8.76 -0.45 6.02
C CYS A 111 -7.79 0.55 5.38
N ASN A 112 -7.14 1.37 6.22
CA ASN A 112 -6.17 2.37 5.82
C ASN A 112 -5.00 2.37 6.80
N THR A 113 -3.77 2.48 6.31
CA THR A 113 -2.61 2.70 7.17
C THR A 113 -2.66 4.09 7.80
N GLY A 114 -1.96 4.26 8.92
CA GLY A 114 -1.56 5.58 9.37
C GLY A 114 -0.64 6.29 8.36
N VAL A 115 -0.27 7.52 8.68
CA VAL A 115 0.70 8.29 7.90
C VAL A 115 2.11 7.90 8.34
N THR A 116 3.02 7.68 7.39
CA THR A 116 4.44 7.45 7.68
C THR A 116 5.05 8.62 8.44
N ALA A 117 5.74 8.32 9.54
CA ALA A 117 6.39 9.30 10.42
C ALA A 117 7.76 9.73 9.87
#